data_AF-A0A821ZHD5-F1
#
_entry.id   AF-A0A821ZHD5-F1
#
_cell.length_a   1.000
_cell.length_b   1.000
_cell.length_c   1.000
_cell.angle_alpha   90.00
_cell.angle_beta   90.00
_cell.angle_gamma   90.00
#
_symmetry.space_group_name_H-M   'P 1'
#
loop_
_entity.id
_entity.type
_entity.pdbx_description
1 polymer ?
#
loop_
_entity_poly.entity_id
_entity_poly.type
_entity_poly.pdbx_seq_one_letter_code
_entity_poly.pdbx_strand_id
1 'polypeptide(L)' 'MEGTTMEGVIPSLFQGQYVQYVRCTKVDHESRVKQTFYDVPLQVRNNANITESFRDFCKSEILTGENLYDAGSIHGLQ' A
#
# COMPACT_ATOMS: atom_id res chain seq x y z
N MET A 1 -8.49 15.08 -19.04
CA MET A 1 -9.64 15.16 -19.94
C MET A 1 -10.89 15.40 -19.10
N GLU A 2 -10.92 16.42 -18.26
CA GLU A 2 -12.15 16.75 -17.54
C GLU A 2 -13.01 17.62 -18.44
N GLY A 3 -14.30 17.29 -18.57
CA GLY A 3 -15.25 18.02 -19.41
C GLY A 3 -15.30 17.60 -20.89
N THR A 4 -14.73 16.45 -21.27
CA THR A 4 -14.88 15.90 -22.63
C THR A 4 -15.58 14.54 -22.61
N THR A 5 -16.05 14.06 -23.77
CA THR A 5 -16.65 12.72 -23.91
C THR A 5 -15.71 11.56 -23.55
N MET A 6 -14.42 11.83 -23.35
CA MET A 6 -13.38 10.87 -22.98
C MET A 6 -12.91 11.05 -21.52
N GLU A 7 -13.66 11.80 -20.73
CA GLU A 7 -13.43 11.91 -19.30
C GLU A 7 -13.49 10.53 -18.63
N GLY A 8 -12.53 10.26 -17.74
CA GLY A 8 -12.46 8.98 -17.02
C GLY A 8 -11.87 7.80 -17.79
N VAL A 9 -11.48 7.94 -19.07
CA VAL A 9 -10.89 6.83 -19.85
C VAL A 9 -9.52 6.40 -19.30
N ILE A 10 -8.70 7.34 -18.84
CA ILE A 10 -7.38 7.03 -18.25
C ILE A 10 -7.55 6.27 -16.91
N PRO A 11 -8.37 6.76 -15.96
CA PRO A 11 -8.77 5.97 -14.80
C PRO A 11 -9.31 4.59 -15.14
N SER A 12 -10.21 4.45 -16.11
CA SER A 12 -10.84 3.15 -16.40
C SER A 12 -9.87 2.12 -16.97
N LEU A 13 -8.83 2.55 -17.68
CA LEU A 13 -7.84 1.64 -18.28
C LEU A 13 -6.68 1.31 -17.35
N PHE A 14 -6.22 2.27 -16.55
CA PHE A 14 -4.96 2.16 -15.82
C PHE A 14 -5.11 2.20 -14.30
N GLN A 15 -6.25 2.63 -13.77
CA GLN A 15 -6.42 2.75 -12.32
C GLN A 15 -6.78 1.40 -11.69
N GLY A 16 -5.88 0.90 -10.85
CA GLY A 16 -6.15 -0.17 -9.90
C GLY A 16 -6.53 0.36 -8.52
N GLN A 17 -7.04 -0.53 -7.67
CA GLN A 17 -7.30 -0.26 -6.25
C GLN A 17 -6.60 -1.29 -5.38
N TYR A 18 -6.06 -0.85 -4.25
CA TYR A 18 -5.52 -1.73 -3.21
C TYR A 18 -5.89 -1.21 -1.82
N VAL A 19 -5.72 -2.08 -0.83
CA VAL A 19 -5.91 -1.74 0.58
C VAL A 19 -4.55 -1.75 1.25
N GLN A 20 -4.14 -0.60 1.74
CA GLN A 20 -3.05 -0.51 2.69
C GLN A 20 -3.63 -0.80 4.08
N TYR A 21 -3.07 -1.79 4.77
CA TYR A 21 -3.48 -2.11 6.13
C TYR A 21 -2.28 -2.07 7.07
N VAL A 22 -2.51 -1.58 8.29
CA VAL A 22 -1.55 -1.63 9.38
C VAL A 22 -2.25 -2.21 10.59
N ARG A 23 -1.69 -3.29 11.16
CA ARG A 23 -2.21 -3.97 12.34
C ARG A 23 -1.19 -3.87 13.46
N CYS A 24 -1.61 -3.35 14.60
CA CYS A 24 -0.77 -3.35 15.80
C CYS A 24 -0.64 -4.77 16.36
N THR A 25 0.54 -5.15 16.83
CA THR A 25 0.79 -6.49 17.38
C THR A 25 0.44 -6.61 18.86
N LYS A 26 0.48 -5.50 19.59
CA LYS A 26 0.25 -5.43 21.05
C LYS A 26 -1.16 -5.00 21.45
N VAL A 27 -1.91 -4.44 20.52
CA VAL A 27 -3.29 -3.95 20.74
C VAL A 27 -4.16 -4.35 19.55
N ASP A 28 -5.44 -4.60 19.80
CA ASP A 28 -6.42 -4.96 18.76
C ASP A 28 -6.86 -3.70 17.98
N HIS A 29 -5.91 -3.11 17.27
CA HIS A 29 -6.11 -1.94 16.44
C HIS A 29 -5.61 -2.23 15.02
N GLU A 30 -6.47 -1.92 14.04
CA GLU A 30 -6.14 -2.06 12.64
C GLU A 30 -6.66 -0.86 11.86
N SER A 31 -5.76 -0.24 11.09
CA SER A 31 -6.09 0.82 10.15
C SER A 31 -6.12 0.24 8.74
N ARG A 32 -7.18 0.57 7.97
CA ARG A 32 -7.32 0.18 6.56
C ARG A 32 -7.63 1.41 5.73
N VAL A 33 -6.79 1.67 4.73
CA VAL A 33 -6.97 2.78 3.80
C VAL A 33 -7.03 2.21 2.38
N LYS A 34 -8.11 2.55 1.66
CA LYS A 34 -8.22 2.25 0.23
C LYS A 34 -7.43 3.30 -0.54
N GLN A 35 -6.52 2.84 -1.40
CA GLN A 35 -5.73 3.70 -2.27
C GLN A 35 -5.86 3.23 -3.72
N THR A 36 -5.67 4.16 -4.64
CA THR A 36 -5.70 3.93 -6.08
C THR A 36 -4.29 4.04 -6.64
N PHE A 37 -3.94 3.21 -7.61
CA PHE A 37 -2.64 3.25 -8.26
C PHE A 37 -2.79 3.21 -9.78
N TYR A 38 -1.80 3.71 -10.49
CA TYR A 38 -1.71 3.64 -11.95
C TYR A 38 -0.57 2.73 -12.40
N ASP A 39 0.48 2.61 -11.58
CA ASP A 39 1.63 1.75 -11.77
C ASP A 39 2.01 1.06 -10.45
N VAL A 40 2.83 0.00 -10.54
CA VAL A 40 3.33 -0.75 -9.38
C VAL A 40 4.86 -0.75 -9.43
N PRO A 41 5.54 -0.03 -8.53
CA PRO A 41 6.99 -0.06 -8.45
C PRO A 41 7.45 -1.38 -7.81
N LEU A 42 8.28 -2.15 -8.53
CA LEU A 42 8.77 -3.45 -8.08
C LEU A 42 10.27 -3.41 -7.80
N GLN A 43 10.69 -3.99 -6.68
CA GLN A 43 12.11 -4.12 -6.34
C GLN A 43 12.76 -5.20 -7.21
N VAL A 44 13.77 -4.82 -8.00
CA VAL A 44 14.49 -5.76 -8.87
C VAL A 44 15.73 -6.33 -8.16
N ARG A 45 16.33 -5.56 -7.25
CA ARG A 45 17.52 -6.00 -6.51
C ARG A 45 17.16 -7.17 -5.60
N ASN A 46 17.90 -8.27 -5.71
CA ASN A 46 17.71 -9.52 -4.97
C ASN A 46 16.46 -10.35 -5.34
N ASN A 47 15.76 -10.01 -6.43
CA ASN A 47 14.63 -10.79 -6.95
C ASN A 47 14.99 -11.34 -8.33
N ALA A 48 14.80 -12.63 -8.57
CA ALA A 48 15.20 -13.29 -9.81
C ALA A 48 14.18 -13.12 -10.95
N ASN A 49 12.92 -12.83 -10.61
CA ASN A 49 11.83 -12.68 -11.56
C ASN A 49 10.73 -11.76 -11.03
N ILE A 50 9.81 -11.37 -11.91
CA ILE A 50 8.68 -10.48 -11.60
C ILE A 50 7.79 -11.06 -10.49
N THR A 51 7.59 -12.37 -10.47
CA THR A 51 6.76 -13.03 -9.45
C THR A 51 7.35 -12.88 -8.05
N GLU A 52 8.66 -13.01 -7.92
CA GLU A 52 9.38 -12.76 -6.66
C GLU A 52 9.29 -11.30 -6.24
N SER A 53 9.52 -10.36 -7.17
CA SER A 53 9.37 -8.94 -6.88
C SER A 53 7.96 -8.56 -6.43
N PHE A 54 6.92 -9.15 -7.02
CA PHE A 54 5.54 -8.95 -6.57
C PHE A 54 5.29 -9.56 -5.19
N ARG A 55 5.86 -10.74 -4.93
CA ARG A 55 5.74 -11.39 -3.61
C ARG A 55 6.42 -10.56 -2.52
N ASP A 56 7.56 -9.95 -2.83
CA ASP A 56 8.26 -9.03 -1.94
C ASP A 56 7.47 -7.73 -1.75
N PHE A 57 6.91 -7.15 -2.81
CA PHE A 57 6.05 -5.96 -2.73
C PHE A 57 4.82 -6.16 -1.84
N CYS A 58 4.19 -7.34 -1.88
CA CYS A 58 3.04 -7.67 -1.04
C CYS A 58 3.42 -8.20 0.36
N LYS A 59 4.71 -8.29 0.67
CA LYS A 59 5.17 -8.83 1.95
C LYS A 59 4.87 -7.83 3.07
N SER A 60 4.28 -8.33 4.15
CA SER A 60 4.07 -7.53 5.36
C SER A 60 5.42 -7.19 5.98
N GLU A 61 5.67 -5.92 6.22
CA GLU A 61 6.82 -5.44 6.98
C GLU A 61 6.44 -5.29 8.46
N ILE A 62 7.34 -5.72 9.35
CA ILE A 62 7.17 -5.50 10.78
C ILE A 62 7.85 -4.18 11.12
N LEU A 63 7.03 -3.17 11.42
CA LEU A 63 7.47 -1.89 11.92
C LEU A 63 8.07 -2.08 13.32
N THR A 64 9.39 -1.93 13.45
CA THR A 64 10.14 -2.08 14.71
C THR A 64 11.19 -0.99 14.86
N GLY A 65 11.64 -0.73 16.09
CA GLY A 65 12.72 0.22 16.37
C GLY A 65 12.25 1.68 16.30
N GLU A 66 12.86 2.49 15.44
CA GLU A 66 12.50 3.91 15.26
C GLU A 66 11.30 4.11 14.33
N ASN A 67 10.85 3.06 13.63
CA ASN A 67 9.75 3.11 12.65
C ASN A 67 8.41 2.64 13.23
N LEU A 68 8.19 2.83 14.54
CA LEU A 68 6.93 2.46 15.19
C LEU A 68 5.75 3.19 14.55
N TYR A 69 4.63 2.50 14.38
CA TYR A 69 3.42 3.05 13.81
C TYR A 69 2.74 3.97 14.80
N ASP A 70 2.51 5.23 14.45
CA ASP A 70 1.67 6.12 15.25
C ASP A 70 0.19 5.68 15.11
N ALA A 71 -0.27 4.90 16.07
CA ALA A 71 -1.66 4.42 16.17
C ALA A 71 -2.62 5.49 16.71
N GLY A 72 -2.24 6.77 16.62
CA GLY A 72 -3.04 7.93 16.97
C GLY A 72 -3.09 8.21 18.47
N SER A 73 -3.96 9.14 18.87
CA SER A 73 -3.98 9.73 20.21
C SER A 73 -4.31 8.74 21.35
N ILE A 74 -4.88 7.58 21.04
CA ILE A 74 -5.33 6.58 22.02
C ILE A 74 -4.24 5.56 22.34
N HIS A 75 -3.38 5.23 21.37
CA HIS A 75 -2.38 4.15 21.50
C HIS A 75 -0.93 4.59 21.25
N GLY A 76 -0.70 5.81 20.75
CA GLY A 76 0.62 6.38 20.51
C GLY A 76 1.47 5.56 19.53
N LEU A 77 2.80 5.68 19.65
CA LEU A 77 3.77 4.92 18.84
C LEU A 77 3.76 3.42 19.24
N GLN A 78 3.44 2.54 18.29
CA GLN A 78 3.29 1.09 18.45
C GLN A 78 4.21 0.27 17.56
#